data_AF-A0A101WR25-F1
#
_entry.id   AF-A0A101WR25-F1
#
_cell.length_a   1.000
_cell.length_b   1.000
_cell.length_c   1.000
_cell.angle_alpha   90.00
_cell.angle_beta   90.00
_cell.angle_gamma   90.00
#
_symmetry.space_group_name_H-M   'P 1'
#
loop_
_entity.id
_entity.type
_entity.pdbx_description
1 polymer ?
#
loop_
_entity_poly.entity_id
_entity_poly.type
_entity_poly.pdbx_seq_one_letter_code
_entity_poly.pdbx_strand_id
1 'polypeptide(L)' 'MAQAQGKVLLKFDVFPEEKERIEELCKQFGITKIEFLRRAKTIAESQPEMFIRENHSDDPAHAENNR' A
#
# COMPACT_ATOMS: atom_id res chain seq x y z
N MET A 1 19.40 -29.34 11.66
CA MET A 1 18.30 -29.57 10.70
C MET A 1 17.61 -28.23 10.48
N ALA A 2 17.77 -27.59 9.32
CA ALA A 2 17.07 -26.34 9.03
C ALA A 2 15.66 -26.71 8.52
N GLN A 3 14.64 -26.49 9.36
CA GLN A 3 13.25 -26.72 9.01
C GLN A 3 12.84 -25.68 7.96
N ALA A 4 12.76 -26.09 6.69
CA ALA A 4 12.22 -25.25 5.63
C ALA A 4 10.71 -25.06 5.87
N GLN A 5 10.33 -23.89 6.38
CA GLN A 5 8.91 -23.47 6.38
C GLN A 5 8.41 -23.40 4.94
N GLY A 6 7.25 -24.02 4.67
CA GLY A 6 6.65 -24.07 3.35
C GLY A 6 6.38 -22.68 2.78
N LYS A 7 6.77 -22.46 1.52
CA LYS A 7 6.45 -21.23 0.78
C LYS A 7 5.03 -21.36 0.21
N VAL A 8 4.15 -20.41 0.54
CA VAL A 8 2.80 -20.33 -0.03
C VAL A 8 2.84 -19.44 -1.28
N LEU A 9 2.24 -19.89 -2.38
CA LEU A 9 2.07 -19.08 -3.58
C LEU A 9 0.86 -18.16 -3.39
N LEU A 10 1.10 -16.85 -3.42
CA LEU A 10 0.04 -15.85 -3.40
C LEU A 10 -0.26 -15.40 -4.84
N LYS A 11 -1.54 -15.41 -5.20
CA LYS A 11 -2.06 -14.83 -6.45
C LYS A 11 -3.10 -13.79 -6.08
N PHE A 12 -2.99 -12.60 -6.65
CA PHE A 12 -3.94 -11.51 -6.50
C PHE A 12 -3.91 -10.67 -7.76
N ASP A 13 -5.04 -10.02 -8.05
CA ASP A 13 -5.15 -9.11 -9.17
C ASP A 13 -4.57 -7.75 -8.78
N VAL A 14 -3.82 -7.14 -9.71
CA VAL A 14 -3.17 -5.85 -9.55
C VAL A 14 -3.49 -5.03 -10.78
N PHE A 15 -3.79 -3.74 -10.62
CA PHE A 15 -3.99 -2.85 -11.76
C PHE A 15 -2.70 -2.79 -12.61
N PRO A 16 -2.79 -2.77 -13.95
CA PRO A 16 -1.61 -2.77 -14.81
C PRO A 16 -0.62 -1.65 -14.47
N GLU A 17 -1.10 -0.44 -14.19
CA GLU A 17 -0.23 0.70 -13.85
C GLU A 17 0.51 0.49 -12.53
N GLU A 18 -0.17 -0.09 -11.53
CA GLU A 18 0.46 -0.40 -10.24
C GLU A 18 1.52 -1.50 -10.38
N LYS A 19 1.26 -2.50 -11.23
CA LYS A 19 2.21 -3.57 -11.50
C LYS A 19 3.52 -3.03 -12.10
N GLU A 20 3.43 -2.16 -13.10
CA GLU A 20 4.62 -1.55 -13.72
C GLU A 20 5.40 -0.72 -12.69
N ARG A 21 4.71 0.12 -11.92
CA ARG A 21 5.34 0.93 -10.88
C ARG A 21 6.04 0.09 -9.81
N ILE A 22 5.43 -1.01 -9.38
CA ILE A 22 6.06 -1.93 -8.43
C ILE A 22 7.33 -2.56 -9.03
N GLU A 23 7.31 -2.93 -10.31
CA GLU A 23 8.47 -3.50 -11.00
C GLU A 23 9.64 -2.52 -11.12
N GLU A 24 9.35 -1.25 -11.43
CA GLU A 24 10.37 -0.18 -11.48
C GLU A 24 11.01 0.05 -10.11
N LEU A 25 10.20 0.16 -9.06
CA LEU A 25 10.69 0.32 -7.69
C LEU A 25 11.55 -0.87 -7.27
N CYS A 26 11.12 -2.10 -7.58
CA CYS A 26 11.92 -3.30 -7.29
C CYS A 26 13.30 -3.24 -7.97
N LYS A 27 13.37 -2.79 -9.22
CA LYS A 27 14.64 -2.60 -9.94
C LYS A 27 15.49 -1.51 -9.31
N GLN A 28 14.89 -0.35 -9.02
CA GLN A 28 15.59 0.81 -8.44
C GLN A 28 16.25 0.49 -7.10
N PHE A 29 15.56 -0.26 -6.24
CA PHE A 29 16.06 -0.61 -4.91
C PHE A 29 16.79 -1.96 -4.86
N GLY A 30 16.89 -2.68 -5.98
CA GLY A 30 17.52 -4.01 -6.03
C GLY A 30 16.82 -5.04 -5.14
N ILE A 31 15.49 -4.94 -4.98
CA ILE A 31 14.70 -5.83 -4.13
C ILE A 31 13.78 -6.74 -4.94
N THR A 32 13.36 -7.85 -4.34
CA THR A 32 12.39 -8.75 -4.95
C THR A 32 10.96 -8.26 -4.74
N LYS A 33 10.03 -8.66 -5.61
CA LYS A 33 8.59 -8.38 -5.43
C LYS A 33 8.04 -8.89 -4.09
N ILE A 34 8.54 -10.03 -3.60
CA ILE A 34 8.13 -10.58 -2.30
C ILE A 34 8.58 -9.65 -1.16
N GLU A 35 9.82 -9.16 -1.24
CA GLU A 35 10.37 -8.23 -0.25
C GLU A 35 9.60 -6.90 -0.27
N PHE A 36 9.29 -6.40 -1.47
CA PHE A 36 8.44 -5.22 -1.63
C PHE A 36 7.08 -5.39 -0.93
N LEU A 37 6.38 -6.49 -1.21
CA LEU A 37 5.06 -6.77 -0.63
C LEU A 37 5.11 -6.94 0.90
N ARG A 38 6.17 -7.56 1.43
CA ARG A 38 6.37 -7.66 2.89
C ARG A 38 6.49 -6.29 3.54
N ARG A 39 7.30 -5.41 2.96
CA ARG A 39 7.48 -4.03 3.47
C ARG A 39 6.20 -3.22 3.36
N ALA A 40 5.52 -3.29 2.21
CA ALA A 40 4.23 -2.63 2.01
C ALA A 40 3.21 -3.07 3.07
N LYS A 41 3.15 -4.38 3.37
CA LYS A 41 2.31 -4.92 4.44
C LYS A 41 2.69 -4.34 5.81
N THR A 42 3.97 -4.36 6.19
CA THR A 42 4.42 -3.80 7.48
C THR A 42 4.04 -2.33 7.63
N ILE A 43 4.19 -1.54 6.57
CA ILE A 43 3.80 -0.12 6.58
C ILE A 43 2.28 0.01 6.74
N ALA A 44 1.49 -0.73 5.97
CA ALA A 44 0.03 -0.70 6.07
C ALA A 44 -0.49 -1.11 7.45
N GLU A 45 0.16 -2.08 8.12
CA GLU A 45 -0.21 -2.51 9.47
C GLU A 45 0.23 -1.52 10.56
N SER A 46 1.35 -0.82 10.36
CA SER A 46 1.90 0.12 11.35
C SER A 46 1.35 1.53 11.24
N GLN A 47 0.87 1.93 10.06
CA GLN A 47 0.34 3.26 9.78
C GLN A 47 -0.98 3.15 8.98
N PRO A 48 -2.01 2.48 9.53
CA PRO A 48 -3.29 2.33 8.85
C PRO A 48 -3.94 3.69 8.51
N GLU A 49 -3.66 4.73 9.29
CA GLU A 49 -4.13 6.10 9.08
C GLU A 49 -3.69 6.71 7.75
N MET A 50 -2.54 6.30 7.19
CA MET A 50 -2.11 6.75 5.86
C MET A 50 -3.05 6.31 4.73
N PHE A 51 -3.86 5.27 4.98
CA PHE A 51 -4.79 4.69 4.02
C PHE A 51 -6.25 5.07 4.32
N ILE A 52 -6.49 5.80 5.40
CA ILE A 52 -7.77 6.45 5.65
C ILE A 52 -7.79 7.67 4.73
N ARG A 53 -8.57 7.60 3.65
CA ARG A 53 -8.86 8.78 2.82
C ARG A 53 -9.33 9.87 3.77
N GLU A 54 -8.69 11.03 3.76
CA GLU A 54 -9.36 12.25 4.18
C GLU A 54 -10.64 12.29 3.34
N ASN A 55 -11.78 12.00 3.98
CA ASN A 55 -13.04 12.52 3.51
C ASN A 55 -12.85 14.03 3.63
N HIS A 56 -12.28 14.65 2.59
CA HIS A 56 -12.48 16.06 2.34
C HIS A 56 -13.99 16.19 2.20
N SER A 57 -14.61 16.54 3.32
CA SER A 57 -15.94 17.09 3.36
C SER A 57 -15.90 18.36 2.53
N ASP A 58 -16.20 18.24 1.24
CA ASP A 58 -16.84 19.29 0.46
C ASP A 58 -18.24 19.51 1.05
N ASP A 59 -18.32 19.93 2.32
CA ASP A 59 -19.57 20.37 2.93
C ASP A 59 -19.56 21.90 2.93
N PRO A 60 -20.19 22.55 1.93
CA PRO A 60 -20.26 24.01 1.82
C PRO A 60 -21.13 24.66 2.92
N ALA A 61 -21.67 23.90 3.89
CA ALA A 61 -22.61 24.41 4.88
C ALA A 61 -22.02 25.28 6.01
N HIS A 62 -20.69 25.44 6.11
CA HIS A 62 -20.06 26.23 7.19
C HIS A 62 -19.70 27.68 6.82
N ALA A 63 -20.18 28.21 5.68
CA ALA A 63 -19.88 29.58 5.25
C ALA A 63 -20.85 30.67 5.76
N GLU A 64 -21.97 30.33 6.40
CA GLU A 64 -22.94 31.31 6.92
C GLU A 64 -23.12 31.23 8.44
N ASN A 65 -22.13 31.75 9.18
CA ASN A 65 -22.41 32.33 10.49
C ASN A 65 -21.27 33.25 10.94
N ASN A 66 -21.13 34.38 10.25
CA ASN A 66 -20.53 35.58 10.82
C ASN A 66 -21.32 36.77 10.30
N ARG A 67 -22.44 37.02 10.98
CA ARG A 67 -23.01 38.36 11.10
C ARG A 67 -22.13 39.20 12.02
#